data_AF-A0A6L7KI88-F1
#
_entry.id   AF-A0A6L7KI88-F1
#
_cell.length_a   1.000
_cell.length_b   1.000
_cell.length_c   1.000
_cell.angle_alpha   90.00
_cell.angle_beta   90.00
_cell.angle_gamma   90.00
#
_symmetry.space_group_name_H-M   'P 1'
#
loop_
_entity.id
_entity.type
_entity.pdbx_description
1 polymer ?
#
loop_
_entity_poly.entity_id
_entity_poly.type
_entity_poly.pdbx_seq_one_letter_code
_entity_poly.pdbx_strand_id
1 'polypeptide(L)'
;MSTKRKERDRPMAVANAIASLASELARDVRSEKAVPALFCGLISAVLILVFSVSMAAIIFSGPLSDHFAVGAGVVLFGYCVIGTVVALTSGLPGAMAGAPMPSVVMMVVIAGSIDLEGQPLFVTAVSAALIGTAVTGLCFLAIGHFRLASFLRFIPYPVAGGFIAGTGGLACVLALELMGITIRNPEGLVSLEPDTLQFAGIGIGFGVGLFALMRIWRKFYIFPATFALAAILFHAAIAAFGVSADEAREAGLLFSVASAGLWPPFEISDLGFIDWGVMTQQIPNILI
;
A
#
# COMPACT_ATOMS: atom_id res chain seq x y z
N MET A 1 -16.77 -40.07 -21.29
CA MET A 1 -15.32 -40.33 -21.53
C MET A 1 -14.49 -39.06 -21.80
N SER A 2 -15.07 -37.84 -21.74
CA SER A 2 -14.40 -36.57 -22.11
C SER A 2 -13.80 -35.79 -20.92
N THR A 3 -14.32 -35.99 -19.71
CA THR A 3 -13.88 -35.28 -18.49
C THR A 3 -12.53 -35.78 -17.94
N LYS A 4 -12.28 -37.10 -17.93
CA LYS A 4 -11.02 -37.69 -17.45
C LYS A 4 -9.77 -37.35 -18.28
N ARG A 5 -9.93 -36.96 -19.56
CA ARG A 5 -8.81 -36.57 -20.43
C ARG A 5 -8.34 -35.14 -20.13
N LYS A 6 -9.28 -34.24 -19.81
CA LYS A 6 -9.01 -32.84 -19.46
C LYS A 6 -8.31 -32.67 -18.11
N GLU A 7 -8.55 -33.58 -17.16
CA GLU A 7 -7.84 -33.61 -15.87
C GLU A 7 -6.42 -34.16 -15.98
N ARG A 8 -6.13 -35.03 -16.95
CA ARG A 8 -4.79 -35.62 -17.16
C ARG A 8 -3.83 -34.68 -17.89
N ASP A 9 -4.36 -33.77 -18.71
CA ASP A 9 -3.56 -32.80 -19.48
C ASP A 9 -3.17 -31.55 -18.66
N ARG A 10 -3.95 -31.18 -17.63
CA ARG A 10 -3.66 -30.08 -16.70
C ARG A 10 -2.33 -30.20 -15.92
N PRO A 11 -2.00 -31.35 -15.30
CA PRO A 11 -0.73 -31.49 -14.57
C PRO A 11 0.49 -31.45 -15.50
N MET A 12 0.37 -31.92 -16.75
CA MET A 12 1.42 -31.79 -17.76
C MET A 12 1.63 -30.33 -18.21
N ALA A 13 0.55 -29.53 -18.30
CA ALA A 13 0.66 -28.11 -18.64
C ALA A 13 1.36 -27.28 -17.55
N VAL A 14 1.09 -27.57 -16.26
CA VAL A 14 1.74 -26.88 -15.13
C VAL A 14 3.22 -27.27 -15.04
N ALA A 15 3.55 -28.56 -15.18
CA ALA A 15 4.94 -29.03 -15.17
C ALA A 15 5.75 -28.40 -16.32
N ASN A 16 5.17 -28.31 -17.52
CA ASN A 16 5.81 -27.67 -18.66
C ASN A 16 5.98 -26.15 -18.47
N ALA A 17 5.02 -25.48 -17.84
CA ALA A 17 5.13 -24.05 -17.52
C ALA A 17 6.24 -23.78 -16.49
N ILE A 18 6.34 -24.61 -15.44
CA ILE A 18 7.41 -24.51 -14.44
C ILE A 18 8.79 -24.77 -15.06
N ALA A 19 8.90 -25.77 -15.94
CA ALA A 19 10.13 -26.06 -16.66
C ALA A 19 10.54 -24.91 -17.62
N SER A 20 9.56 -24.30 -18.31
CA SER A 20 9.79 -23.10 -19.15
C SER A 20 10.30 -21.95 -18.31
N LEU A 21 9.62 -21.64 -17.20
CA LEU A 21 10.00 -20.56 -16.29
C LEU A 21 11.42 -20.76 -15.74
N ALA A 22 11.77 -21.98 -15.31
CA ALA A 22 13.11 -22.28 -14.81
C ALA A 22 14.19 -22.09 -15.90
N SER A 23 13.89 -22.46 -17.14
CA SER A 23 14.81 -22.27 -18.28
C SER A 23 14.97 -20.80 -18.66
N GLU A 24 13.90 -20.02 -18.61
CA GLU A 24 13.90 -18.57 -18.85
C GLU A 24 14.69 -17.85 -17.76
N LEU A 25 14.44 -18.16 -16.48
CA LEU A 25 15.19 -17.59 -15.35
C LEU A 25 16.69 -17.90 -15.46
N ALA A 26 17.04 -19.14 -15.80
CA ALA A 26 18.44 -19.55 -15.97
C ALA A 26 19.12 -18.80 -17.13
N ARG A 27 18.38 -18.49 -18.20
CA ARG A 27 18.88 -17.69 -19.32
C ARG A 27 19.05 -16.22 -18.90
N ASP A 28 18.10 -15.68 -18.16
CA ASP A 28 18.11 -14.29 -17.72
C ASP A 28 19.21 -14.02 -16.70
N VAL A 29 19.47 -14.94 -15.77
CA VAL A 29 20.59 -14.84 -14.82
C VAL A 29 21.95 -14.88 -15.52
N ARG A 30 22.05 -15.57 -16.66
CA ARG A 30 23.28 -15.62 -17.48
C ARG A 30 23.42 -14.44 -18.44
N SER A 31 22.42 -13.57 -18.53
CA SER A 31 22.45 -12.39 -19.37
C SER A 31 23.37 -11.31 -18.80
N GLU A 32 24.03 -10.55 -19.67
CA GLU A 32 24.79 -9.35 -19.26
C GLU A 32 23.90 -8.30 -18.58
N LYS A 33 22.57 -8.39 -18.79
CA LYS A 33 21.58 -7.50 -18.17
C LYS A 33 21.14 -7.95 -16.77
N ALA A 34 21.60 -9.11 -16.28
CA ALA A 34 21.19 -9.64 -14.98
C ALA A 34 21.55 -8.69 -13.83
N VAL A 35 22.78 -8.18 -13.83
CA VAL A 35 23.26 -7.28 -12.78
C VAL A 35 22.45 -5.96 -12.77
N PRO A 36 22.32 -5.21 -13.90
CA PRO A 36 21.44 -4.05 -13.96
C PRO A 36 19.99 -4.35 -13.54
N ALA A 37 19.43 -5.48 -13.96
CA ALA A 37 18.07 -5.87 -13.62
C ALA A 37 17.89 -6.13 -12.12
N LEU A 38 18.86 -6.78 -11.46
CA LEU A 38 18.86 -6.98 -10.01
C LEU A 38 18.93 -5.65 -9.26
N PHE A 39 19.77 -4.71 -9.69
CA PHE A 39 19.82 -3.38 -9.09
C PHE A 39 18.51 -2.60 -9.28
N CYS A 40 17.92 -2.63 -10.48
CA CYS A 40 16.60 -2.03 -10.71
C CYS A 40 15.52 -2.67 -9.83
N GLY A 41 15.51 -4.00 -9.74
CA GLY A 41 14.57 -4.73 -8.90
C GLY A 41 14.72 -4.41 -7.42
N LEU A 42 15.96 -4.36 -6.92
CA LEU A 42 16.25 -4.00 -5.53
C LEU A 42 15.77 -2.58 -5.20
N ILE A 43 16.03 -1.63 -6.10
CA ILE A 43 15.60 -0.24 -5.93
C ILE A 43 14.07 -0.15 -5.95
N SER A 44 13.42 -0.79 -6.92
CA SER A 44 11.96 -0.88 -6.97
C SER A 44 11.37 -1.53 -5.72
N ALA A 45 12.00 -2.57 -5.18
CA ALA A 45 11.56 -3.23 -3.95
C ALA A 45 11.66 -2.29 -2.75
N VAL A 46 12.76 -1.53 -2.60
CA VAL A 46 12.88 -0.51 -1.55
C VAL A 46 11.82 0.59 -1.71
N LEU A 47 11.57 1.05 -2.93
CA LEU A 47 10.51 2.03 -3.21
C LEU A 47 9.13 1.50 -2.81
N ILE A 48 8.79 0.29 -3.22
CA ILE A 48 7.54 -0.37 -2.91
C ILE A 48 7.40 -0.58 -1.40
N LEU A 49 8.49 -0.96 -0.71
CA LEU A 49 8.50 -1.11 0.74
C LEU A 49 8.14 0.21 1.43
N VAL A 50 8.80 1.31 1.06
CA VAL A 50 8.49 2.65 1.60
C VAL A 50 7.03 3.00 1.34
N PHE A 51 6.54 2.84 0.10
CA PHE A 51 5.14 3.10 -0.22
C PHE A 51 4.17 2.24 0.60
N SER A 52 4.45 0.94 0.73
CA SER A 52 3.58 0.02 1.46
C SER A 52 3.46 0.39 2.95
N VAL A 53 4.57 0.76 3.59
CA VAL A 53 4.57 1.22 4.99
C VAL A 53 3.85 2.56 5.12
N SER A 54 4.07 3.50 4.18
CA SER A 54 3.35 4.78 4.18
C SER A 54 1.83 4.60 4.01
N MET A 55 1.40 3.71 3.11
CA MET A 55 -0.02 3.43 2.91
C MET A 55 -0.62 2.72 4.13
N ALA A 56 0.10 1.78 4.74
CA ALA A 56 -0.33 1.15 6.00
C ALA A 56 -0.47 2.18 7.12
N ALA A 57 0.46 3.12 7.26
CA ALA A 57 0.41 4.18 8.26
C ALA A 57 -0.82 5.07 8.10
N ILE A 58 -1.20 5.39 6.86
CA ILE A 58 -2.41 6.16 6.58
C ILE A 58 -3.68 5.34 6.92
N ILE A 59 -3.74 4.08 6.46
CA ILE A 59 -4.92 3.21 6.65
C ILE A 59 -5.18 2.92 8.13
N PHE A 60 -4.14 2.52 8.86
CA PHE A 60 -4.23 2.09 10.26
C PHE A 60 -3.85 3.22 11.21
N SER A 61 -4.29 4.44 10.91
CA SER A 61 -4.17 5.60 11.80
C SER A 61 -5.46 5.81 12.61
N GLY A 62 -5.42 6.69 13.61
CA GLY A 62 -6.59 7.02 14.43
C GLY A 62 -7.16 5.79 15.16
N PRO A 63 -8.47 5.46 14.99
CA PRO A 63 -9.12 4.33 15.67
C PRO A 63 -8.49 2.95 15.40
N LEU A 64 -7.70 2.83 14.33
CA LEU A 64 -7.03 1.58 13.94
C LEU A 64 -5.55 1.53 14.33
N SER A 65 -5.04 2.56 15.03
CA SER A 65 -3.61 2.68 15.39
C SER A 65 -3.06 1.48 16.18
N ASP A 66 -3.87 0.93 17.10
CA ASP A 66 -3.53 -0.27 17.88
C ASP A 66 -3.31 -1.52 17.01
N HIS A 67 -3.90 -1.55 15.81
CA HIS A 67 -3.80 -2.67 14.87
C HIS A 67 -2.78 -2.41 13.76
N PHE A 68 -1.97 -1.34 13.85
CA PHE A 68 -1.01 -0.97 12.81
C PHE A 68 -0.07 -2.11 12.44
N ALA A 69 0.51 -2.83 13.42
CA ALA A 69 1.47 -3.90 13.15
C ALA A 69 0.87 -5.01 12.28
N VAL A 70 -0.31 -5.50 12.67
CA VAL A 70 -1.04 -6.55 11.96
C VAL A 70 -1.52 -6.05 10.59
N GLY A 71 -2.05 -4.83 10.54
CA GLY A 71 -2.50 -4.18 9.30
C GLY A 71 -1.37 -3.93 8.30
N ALA A 72 -0.19 -3.50 8.77
CA ALA A 72 1.01 -3.39 7.95
C ALA A 72 1.42 -4.74 7.38
N GLY A 73 1.29 -5.82 8.15
CA GLY A 73 1.48 -7.19 7.68
C GLY A 73 0.54 -7.56 6.51
N VAL A 74 -0.76 -7.22 6.60
CA VAL A 74 -1.74 -7.42 5.52
C VAL A 74 -1.31 -6.67 4.25
N VAL A 75 -0.94 -5.39 4.38
CA VAL A 75 -0.53 -4.57 3.25
C VAL A 75 0.74 -5.13 2.62
N LEU A 76 1.78 -5.40 3.41
CA LEU A 76 3.04 -5.97 2.93
C LEU A 76 2.82 -7.30 2.21
N PHE A 77 2.02 -8.20 2.79
CA PHE A 77 1.66 -9.46 2.17
C PHE A 77 0.95 -9.24 0.83
N GLY A 78 -0.02 -8.33 0.77
CA GLY A 78 -0.72 -7.96 -0.46
C GLY A 78 0.23 -7.47 -1.56
N TYR A 79 1.19 -6.60 -1.21
CA TYR A 79 2.23 -6.13 -2.13
C TYR A 79 3.15 -7.26 -2.61
N CYS A 80 3.55 -8.19 -1.72
CA CYS A 80 4.33 -9.36 -2.11
C CYS A 80 3.57 -10.27 -3.09
N VAL A 81 2.28 -10.54 -2.81
CA VAL A 81 1.43 -11.38 -3.68
C VAL A 81 1.25 -10.74 -5.04
N ILE A 82 0.79 -9.48 -5.10
CA ILE A 82 0.54 -8.81 -6.38
C ILE A 82 1.84 -8.58 -7.17
N GLY A 83 2.94 -8.25 -6.48
CA GLY A 83 4.26 -8.10 -7.09
C GLY A 83 4.74 -9.41 -7.72
N THR A 84 4.56 -10.54 -7.04
CA THR A 84 4.91 -11.86 -7.55
C THR A 84 4.04 -12.26 -8.75
N VAL A 85 2.72 -12.05 -8.64
CA VAL A 85 1.78 -12.33 -9.75
C VAL A 85 2.16 -11.51 -10.97
N VAL A 86 2.33 -10.20 -10.81
CA VAL A 86 2.70 -9.30 -11.92
C VAL A 86 4.08 -9.64 -12.48
N ALA A 87 5.08 -9.96 -11.65
CA ALA A 87 6.40 -10.35 -12.14
C ALA A 87 6.37 -11.63 -12.99
N LEU A 88 5.48 -12.58 -12.67
CA LEU A 88 5.37 -13.87 -13.37
C LEU A 88 4.42 -13.84 -14.58
N THR A 89 3.40 -12.98 -14.56
CA THR A 89 2.33 -13.01 -15.58
C THR A 89 2.29 -11.77 -16.47
N SER A 90 2.98 -10.68 -16.12
CA SER A 90 2.92 -9.43 -16.88
C SER A 90 3.79 -9.48 -18.13
N GLY A 91 3.24 -9.04 -19.26
CA GLY A 91 3.99 -8.79 -20.49
C GLY A 91 4.62 -7.39 -20.55
N LEU A 92 4.48 -6.57 -19.51
CA LEU A 92 4.97 -5.19 -19.47
C LEU A 92 6.35 -5.12 -18.80
N PRO A 93 7.43 -4.79 -19.54
CA PRO A 93 8.76 -4.66 -18.97
C PRO A 93 8.81 -3.56 -17.91
N GLY A 94 9.35 -3.88 -16.73
CA GLY A 94 9.51 -2.92 -15.64
C GLY A 94 8.22 -2.52 -14.93
N ALA A 95 7.12 -3.27 -15.10
CA ALA A 95 5.89 -3.04 -14.37
C ALA A 95 6.10 -3.15 -12.85
N MET A 96 5.64 -2.15 -12.11
CA MET A 96 5.56 -2.17 -10.65
C MET A 96 4.10 -2.31 -10.24
N ALA A 97 3.82 -3.24 -9.34
CA ALA A 97 2.48 -3.47 -8.84
C ALA A 97 2.34 -2.92 -7.41
N GLY A 98 1.19 -2.33 -7.11
CA GLY A 98 0.91 -1.79 -5.78
C GLY A 98 -0.52 -1.30 -5.67
N ALA A 99 -0.96 -1.05 -4.44
CA ALA A 99 -2.26 -0.49 -4.16
C ALA A 99 -2.33 0.97 -4.65
N PRO A 100 -3.35 1.35 -5.43
CA PRO A 100 -3.52 2.73 -5.86
C PRO A 100 -4.09 3.58 -4.72
N MET A 101 -3.75 4.87 -4.67
CA MET A 101 -4.19 5.78 -3.60
C MET A 101 -5.72 5.79 -3.34
N PRO A 102 -6.62 5.69 -4.35
CA PRO A 102 -8.05 5.56 -4.10
C PRO A 102 -8.44 4.41 -3.15
N SER A 103 -7.77 3.26 -3.23
CA SER A 103 -8.05 2.12 -2.34
C SER A 103 -7.71 2.43 -0.87
N VAL A 104 -6.70 3.27 -0.65
CA VAL A 104 -6.26 3.74 0.67
C VAL A 104 -7.28 4.72 1.22
N VAL A 105 -7.75 5.65 0.38
CA VAL A 105 -8.81 6.61 0.72
C VAL A 105 -10.10 5.88 1.09
N MET A 106 -10.52 4.90 0.29
CA MET A 106 -11.67 4.04 0.57
C MET A 106 -11.56 3.42 1.97
N MET A 107 -10.41 2.82 2.28
CA MET A 107 -10.22 2.15 3.56
C MET A 107 -10.30 3.12 4.76
N VAL A 108 -9.71 4.31 4.63
CA VAL A 108 -9.80 5.37 5.65
C VAL A 108 -11.25 5.83 5.84
N VAL A 109 -12.01 6.00 4.75
CA VAL A 109 -13.43 6.40 4.81
C VAL A 109 -14.30 5.32 5.45
N ILE A 110 -14.07 4.05 5.12
CA ILE A 110 -14.78 2.92 5.72
C ILE A 110 -14.49 2.89 7.22
N ALA A 111 -13.21 2.88 7.62
CA ALA A 111 -12.82 2.84 9.02
C ALA A 111 -13.39 4.02 9.84
N GLY A 112 -13.43 5.23 9.26
CA GLY A 112 -13.97 6.42 9.94
C GLY A 112 -15.48 6.55 9.95
N SER A 113 -16.22 5.73 9.19
CA SER A 113 -17.69 5.77 9.12
C SER A 113 -18.38 4.63 9.88
N ILE A 114 -17.61 3.68 10.39
CA ILE A 114 -18.10 2.56 11.18
C ILE A 114 -18.06 2.95 12.66
N ASP A 115 -19.20 2.85 13.35
CA ASP A 115 -19.32 3.06 14.79
C ASP A 115 -19.00 1.77 15.56
N LEU A 116 -17.77 1.28 15.39
CA LEU A 116 -17.19 0.15 16.12
C LEU A 116 -15.80 0.55 16.62
N GLU A 117 -15.33 -0.11 17.67
CA GLU A 117 -13.99 0.12 18.22
C GLU A 117 -13.22 -1.19 18.31
N GLY A 118 -11.89 -1.10 18.40
CA GLY A 118 -11.01 -2.24 18.62
C GLY A 118 -11.09 -3.31 17.53
N GLN A 119 -11.11 -4.58 17.95
CA GLN A 119 -11.01 -5.74 17.06
C GLN A 119 -12.18 -5.85 16.05
N PRO A 120 -13.46 -5.64 16.41
CA PRO A 120 -14.57 -5.64 15.45
C PRO A 120 -14.43 -4.61 14.33
N LEU A 121 -13.95 -3.39 14.64
CA LEU A 121 -13.68 -2.36 13.63
C LEU A 121 -12.61 -2.83 12.65
N PHE A 122 -11.48 -3.31 13.18
CA PHE A 122 -10.37 -3.81 12.37
C PHE A 122 -10.80 -4.94 11.44
N VAL A 123 -11.45 -5.98 11.99
CA VAL A 123 -11.87 -7.14 11.21
C VAL A 123 -12.89 -6.75 10.13
N THR A 124 -13.87 -5.89 10.46
CA THR A 124 -14.89 -5.45 9.50
C THR A 124 -14.28 -4.60 8.39
N ALA A 125 -13.41 -3.64 8.71
CA ALA A 125 -12.76 -2.78 7.72
C ALA A 125 -11.85 -3.59 6.77
N VAL A 126 -11.03 -4.49 7.33
CA VAL A 126 -10.14 -5.35 6.50
C VAL A 126 -10.97 -6.30 5.64
N SER A 127 -12.07 -6.85 6.16
CA SER A 127 -12.98 -7.69 5.39
C SER A 127 -13.62 -6.93 4.22
N ALA A 128 -14.03 -5.68 4.43
CA ALA A 128 -14.54 -4.82 3.37
C ALA A 128 -13.49 -4.58 2.27
N ALA A 129 -12.23 -4.35 2.65
CA ALA A 129 -11.12 -4.22 1.69
C ALA A 129 -10.85 -5.52 0.91
N LEU A 130 -10.94 -6.68 1.56
CA LEU A 130 -10.77 -7.99 0.92
C LEU A 130 -11.89 -8.27 -0.10
N ILE A 131 -13.14 -8.00 0.27
CA ILE A 131 -14.29 -8.15 -0.64
C ILE A 131 -14.18 -7.17 -1.80
N GLY A 132 -13.86 -5.90 -1.53
CA GLY A 132 -13.61 -4.90 -2.56
C GLY A 132 -12.54 -5.36 -3.54
N THR A 133 -11.38 -5.79 -3.04
CA THR A 133 -10.29 -6.31 -3.87
C THR A 133 -10.71 -7.51 -4.73
N ALA A 134 -11.48 -8.45 -4.17
CA ALA A 134 -12.00 -9.60 -4.92
C ALA A 134 -12.96 -9.16 -6.03
N VAL A 135 -13.89 -8.25 -5.74
CA VAL A 135 -14.84 -7.70 -6.72
C VAL A 135 -14.09 -6.92 -7.81
N THR A 136 -13.16 -6.05 -7.45
CA THR A 136 -12.31 -5.32 -8.41
C THR A 136 -11.51 -6.29 -9.29
N GLY A 137 -10.95 -7.35 -8.71
CA GLY A 137 -10.26 -8.40 -9.46
C GLY A 137 -11.17 -9.09 -10.48
N LEU A 138 -12.39 -9.45 -10.09
CA LEU A 138 -13.39 -10.02 -11.00
C LEU A 138 -13.77 -9.04 -12.12
N CYS A 139 -13.95 -7.76 -11.80
CA CYS A 139 -14.20 -6.71 -12.80
C CYS A 139 -13.04 -6.56 -13.79
N PHE A 140 -11.79 -6.59 -13.32
CA PHE A 140 -10.62 -6.54 -14.20
C PHE A 140 -10.49 -7.79 -15.08
N LEU A 141 -10.82 -8.98 -14.56
CA LEU A 141 -10.90 -10.20 -15.37
C LEU A 141 -11.97 -10.08 -16.45
N ALA A 142 -13.15 -9.51 -16.14
CA ALA A 142 -14.19 -9.26 -17.12
C ALA A 142 -13.75 -8.25 -18.18
N ILE A 143 -13.15 -7.12 -17.77
CA ILE A 143 -12.60 -6.10 -18.69
C ILE A 143 -11.55 -6.71 -19.62
N GLY A 144 -10.66 -7.56 -19.10
CA GLY A 144 -9.67 -8.28 -19.89
C GLY A 144 -10.30 -9.27 -20.87
N HIS A 145 -11.27 -10.06 -20.40
CA HIS A 145 -11.99 -11.05 -21.21
C HIS A 145 -12.75 -10.42 -22.38
N PHE A 146 -13.47 -9.33 -22.13
CA PHE A 146 -14.22 -8.59 -23.13
C PHE A 146 -13.38 -7.58 -23.92
N ARG A 147 -12.06 -7.48 -23.64
CA ARG A 147 -11.12 -6.53 -24.27
C ARG A 147 -11.57 -5.07 -24.14
N LEU A 148 -12.31 -4.74 -23.08
CA LEU A 148 -12.85 -3.39 -22.84
C LEU A 148 -11.74 -2.37 -22.54
N ALA A 149 -10.52 -2.82 -22.25
CA ALA A 149 -9.35 -1.95 -22.13
C ALA A 149 -9.11 -1.08 -23.39
N SER A 150 -9.61 -1.48 -24.57
CA SER A 150 -9.53 -0.66 -25.78
C SER A 150 -10.27 0.68 -25.66
N PHE A 151 -11.22 0.81 -24.72
CA PHE A 151 -11.94 2.06 -24.48
C PHE A 151 -11.13 3.09 -23.70
N LEU A 152 -10.06 2.67 -22.99
CA LEU A 152 -9.20 3.59 -22.23
C LEU A 152 -8.55 4.65 -23.13
N ARG A 153 -8.36 4.36 -24.43
CA ARG A 153 -7.82 5.32 -25.41
C ARG A 153 -8.75 6.52 -25.68
N PHE A 154 -10.02 6.45 -25.28
CA PHE A 154 -10.99 7.53 -25.43
C PHE A 154 -11.08 8.44 -24.21
N ILE A 155 -10.38 8.11 -23.11
CA ILE A 155 -10.34 8.98 -21.92
C ILE A 155 -9.56 10.25 -22.29
N PRO A 156 -10.18 11.44 -22.22
CA PRO A 156 -9.49 12.67 -22.50
C PRO A 156 -8.33 12.88 -21.52
N TYR A 157 -7.20 13.38 -22.03
CA TYR A 157 -6.03 13.70 -21.20
C TYR A 157 -6.36 14.58 -19.98
N PRO A 158 -7.24 15.60 -20.07
CA PRO A 158 -7.62 16.39 -18.90
C PRO A 158 -8.29 15.57 -17.78
N VAL A 159 -9.05 14.52 -18.11
CA VAL A 159 -9.72 13.67 -17.11
C VAL A 159 -8.70 12.81 -16.38
N ALA A 160 -7.79 12.16 -17.11
CA ALA A 160 -6.70 11.39 -16.52
C ALA A 160 -5.78 12.28 -15.66
N GLY A 161 -5.42 13.46 -16.16
CA GLY A 161 -4.60 14.43 -15.42
C GLY A 161 -5.30 14.93 -14.15
N GLY A 162 -6.59 15.25 -14.22
CA GLY A 162 -7.40 15.68 -13.07
C GLY A 162 -7.52 14.58 -12.01
N PHE A 163 -7.73 13.33 -12.41
CA PHE A 163 -7.78 12.20 -11.49
C PHE A 163 -6.43 11.97 -10.78
N ILE A 164 -5.31 12.01 -11.50
CA ILE A 164 -3.97 11.89 -10.91
C ILE A 164 -3.68 13.06 -9.96
N ALA A 165 -4.03 14.29 -10.35
CA ALA A 165 -3.88 15.46 -9.50
C ALA A 165 -4.74 15.37 -8.23
N GLY A 166 -6.00 14.93 -8.36
CA GLY A 166 -6.92 14.74 -7.24
C GLY A 166 -6.45 13.67 -6.26
N THR A 167 -6.02 12.50 -6.76
CA THR A 167 -5.48 11.42 -5.92
C THR A 167 -4.19 11.83 -5.21
N GLY A 168 -3.30 12.57 -5.88
CA GLY A 168 -2.12 13.16 -5.25
C GLY A 168 -2.49 14.19 -4.17
N GLY A 169 -3.49 15.04 -4.41
CA GLY A 169 -4.00 15.98 -3.42
C GLY A 169 -4.60 15.27 -2.19
N LEU A 170 -5.37 14.20 -2.39
CA LEU A 170 -5.90 13.38 -1.30
C LEU A 170 -4.78 12.71 -0.49
N ALA A 171 -3.71 12.26 -1.14
CA ALA A 171 -2.53 11.75 -0.44
C ALA A 171 -1.88 12.81 0.45
N CYS A 172 -1.77 14.05 -0.02
CA CYS A 172 -1.28 15.17 0.80
C CYS A 172 -2.19 15.44 2.00
N VAL A 173 -3.52 15.46 1.81
CA VAL A 173 -4.47 15.67 2.91
C VAL A 173 -4.33 14.58 3.97
N LEU A 174 -4.32 13.31 3.55
CA LEU A 174 -4.16 12.17 4.46
C LEU A 174 -2.81 12.16 5.18
N ALA A 175 -1.73 12.57 4.51
CA ALA A 175 -0.43 12.71 5.14
C ALA A 175 -0.40 13.82 6.19
N LEU A 176 -1.11 14.93 5.96
CA LEU A 176 -1.23 16.02 6.93
C LEU A 176 -2.10 15.61 8.13
N GLU A 177 -3.19 14.88 7.90
CA GLU A 177 -4.02 14.30 8.96
C GLU A 177 -3.23 13.29 9.81
N LEU A 178 -2.35 12.49 9.19
CA LEU A 178 -1.43 11.60 9.90
C LEU A 178 -0.44 12.37 10.78
N MET A 179 -0.06 13.60 10.39
CA MET A 179 0.78 14.50 11.19
C MET A 179 -0.01 15.30 12.24
N GLY A 180 -1.31 15.02 12.41
CA GLY A 180 -2.18 15.70 13.38
C GLY A 180 -2.86 16.99 12.86
N ILE A 181 -2.61 17.38 11.61
CA ILE A 181 -3.30 18.53 10.99
C ILE A 181 -4.63 18.06 10.41
N THR A 182 -5.71 18.30 11.14
CA THR A 182 -7.06 17.88 10.73
C THR A 182 -7.65 18.89 9.74
N ILE A 183 -7.60 18.58 8.44
CA ILE A 183 -8.08 19.47 7.36
C ILE A 183 -9.58 19.29 7.11
N ARG A 184 -10.12 18.08 7.32
CA ARG A 184 -11.52 17.75 7.05
C ARG A 184 -12.52 18.37 8.02
N ASN A 185 -12.09 18.79 9.21
CA ASN A 185 -12.92 19.46 10.19
C ASN A 185 -12.45 20.93 10.37
N PRO A 186 -13.31 21.94 10.13
CA PRO A 186 -12.96 23.36 10.32
C PRO A 186 -12.38 23.68 11.70
N GLU A 187 -12.81 22.97 12.75
CA GLU A 187 -12.33 23.16 14.12
C GLU A 187 -10.88 22.68 14.30
N GLY A 188 -10.47 21.69 13.52
CA GLY A 188 -9.13 21.10 13.56
C GLY A 188 -8.02 22.04 13.05
N LEU A 189 -8.37 23.05 12.25
CA LEU A 189 -7.44 24.09 11.80
C LEU A 189 -7.24 25.21 12.83
N VAL A 190 -8.15 25.32 13.82
CA VAL A 190 -8.15 26.39 14.82
C VAL A 190 -7.38 25.99 16.08
N SER A 191 -7.28 24.68 16.37
CA SER A 191 -6.63 24.14 17.57
C SER A 191 -5.29 23.45 17.26
N LEU A 192 -4.38 24.13 16.55
CA LEU A 192 -3.04 23.60 16.28
C LEU A 192 -2.14 23.78 17.49
N GLU A 193 -1.80 22.68 18.16
CA GLU A 193 -0.77 22.68 19.20
C GLU A 193 0.62 23.01 18.60
N PRO A 194 1.48 23.74 19.33
CA PRO A 194 2.81 24.12 18.84
C PRO A 194 3.67 22.93 18.43
N ASP A 195 3.58 21.82 19.16
CA ASP A 195 4.38 20.61 18.92
C ASP A 195 3.97 19.92 17.61
N THR A 196 2.67 19.81 17.36
CA THR A 196 2.10 19.31 16.09
C THR A 196 2.58 20.14 14.91
N LEU A 197 2.62 21.46 15.05
CA LEU A 197 3.10 22.35 13.99
C LEU A 197 4.60 22.17 13.72
N GLN A 198 5.40 21.93 14.74
CA GLN A 198 6.84 21.67 14.59
C GLN A 198 7.09 20.36 13.82
N PHE A 199 6.45 19.26 14.20
CA PHE A 199 6.65 17.97 13.53
C PHE A 199 6.07 17.98 12.12
N ALA A 200 4.88 18.56 11.92
CA ALA A 200 4.31 18.72 10.59
C ALA A 200 5.18 19.62 9.70
N GLY A 201 5.77 20.68 10.26
CA GLY A 201 6.72 21.54 9.55
C GLY A 201 7.95 20.79 9.04
N ILE A 202 8.51 19.89 9.86
CA ILE A 202 9.63 19.01 9.47
C ILE A 202 9.18 18.06 8.34
N GLY A 203 8.00 17.44 8.46
CA GLY A 203 7.45 16.53 7.45
C GLY A 203 7.16 17.23 6.11
N ILE A 204 6.51 18.39 6.14
CA ILE A 204 6.24 19.22 4.96
C ILE A 204 7.56 19.68 4.33
N GLY A 205 8.50 20.17 5.15
CA GLY A 205 9.83 20.59 4.71
C GLY A 205 10.58 19.46 4.00
N PHE A 206 10.55 18.25 4.56
CA PHE A 206 11.11 17.06 3.93
C PHE A 206 10.43 16.74 2.60
N GLY A 207 9.09 16.75 2.54
CA GLY A 207 8.34 16.48 1.32
C GLY A 207 8.62 17.49 0.20
N VAL A 208 8.60 18.79 0.51
CA VAL A 208 8.92 19.88 -0.42
C VAL A 208 10.38 19.80 -0.86
N GLY A 209 11.30 19.54 0.07
CA GLY A 209 12.72 19.37 -0.21
C GLY A 209 12.99 18.18 -1.13
N LEU A 210 12.36 17.03 -0.88
CA LEU A 210 12.44 15.85 -1.74
C LEU A 210 11.87 16.13 -3.13
N PHE A 211 10.72 16.81 -3.22
CA PHE A 211 10.15 17.23 -4.50
C PHE A 211 11.09 18.14 -5.30
N ALA A 212 11.66 19.15 -4.66
CA ALA A 212 12.63 20.05 -5.29
C ALA A 212 13.89 19.29 -5.73
N LEU A 213 14.41 18.39 -4.89
CA LEU A 213 15.59 17.58 -5.20
C LEU A 213 15.34 16.67 -6.40
N MET A 214 14.18 16.01 -6.47
CA MET A 214 13.79 15.19 -7.62
C MET A 214 13.56 16.01 -8.91
N ARG A 215 13.14 17.27 -8.78
CA ARG A 215 13.01 18.19 -9.92
C ARG A 215 14.36 18.64 -10.46
N ILE A 216 15.32 18.91 -9.59
CA ILE A 216 16.66 19.37 -9.96
C ILE A 216 17.49 18.19 -10.49
N TRP A 217 17.44 17.04 -9.81
CA TRP A 217 18.28 15.89 -10.09
C TRP A 217 17.44 14.70 -10.57
N ARG A 218 17.58 14.34 -11.85
CA ARG A 218 16.85 13.23 -12.47
C ARG A 218 17.60 11.91 -12.30
N LYS A 219 17.94 11.54 -11.07
CA LYS A 219 18.66 10.29 -10.75
C LYS A 219 17.75 9.33 -9.98
N PHE A 220 17.70 8.08 -10.41
CA PHE A 220 16.80 7.05 -9.87
C PHE A 220 17.06 6.73 -8.39
N TYR A 221 18.29 6.91 -7.90
CA TYR A 221 18.68 6.56 -6.52
C TYR A 221 18.34 7.65 -5.49
N ILE A 222 17.90 8.84 -5.92
CA ILE A 222 17.66 9.96 -4.99
C ILE A 222 16.54 9.63 -4.03
N PHE A 223 15.42 9.11 -4.54
CA PHE A 223 14.29 8.75 -3.69
C PHE A 223 14.69 7.75 -2.59
N PRO A 224 15.22 6.54 -2.90
CA PRO A 224 15.58 5.59 -1.85
C PRO A 224 16.70 6.08 -0.93
N ALA A 225 17.69 6.81 -1.47
CA ALA A 225 18.79 7.35 -0.66
C ALA A 225 18.30 8.39 0.34
N THR A 226 17.40 9.28 -0.06
CA THR A 226 16.85 10.31 0.84
C THR A 226 16.02 9.69 1.97
N PHE A 227 15.22 8.66 1.68
CA PHE A 227 14.49 7.93 2.72
C PHE A 227 15.42 7.17 3.68
N ALA A 228 16.45 6.50 3.15
CA ALA A 228 17.44 5.82 3.98
C ALA A 228 18.20 6.81 4.87
N LEU A 229 18.62 7.95 4.31
CA LEU A 229 19.28 9.01 5.06
C LEU A 229 18.37 9.59 6.15
N ALA A 230 17.09 9.86 5.83
CA ALA A 230 16.13 10.36 6.80
C ALA A 230 15.93 9.37 7.96
N ALA A 231 15.80 8.07 7.66
CA ALA A 231 15.68 7.03 8.68
C ALA A 231 16.92 6.96 9.59
N ILE A 232 18.12 7.03 9.01
CA ILE A 232 19.38 7.03 9.77
C ILE A 232 19.47 8.26 10.67
N LEU A 233 19.21 9.45 10.13
CA LEU A 233 19.27 10.70 10.88
C LEU A 233 18.25 10.73 12.03
N PHE A 234 17.05 10.21 11.80
CA PHE A 234 16.01 10.12 12.81
C PHE A 234 16.42 9.20 13.99
N HIS A 235 16.90 7.99 13.68
CA HIS A 235 17.37 7.07 14.74
C HIS A 235 18.62 7.59 15.45
N ALA A 236 19.53 8.26 14.73
CA ALA A 236 20.68 8.91 15.32
C ALA A 236 20.28 10.06 16.27
N ALA A 237 19.24 10.84 15.92
CA ALA A 237 18.71 11.88 16.77
C ALA A 237 18.10 11.30 18.06
N ILE A 238 17.24 10.29 17.97
CA ILE A 238 16.68 9.59 19.15
C ILE A 238 17.79 9.09 20.07
N ALA A 239 18.82 8.43 19.50
CA ALA A 239 19.96 7.93 20.26
C ALA A 239 20.79 9.06 20.91
N ALA A 240 21.00 10.18 20.21
CA ALA A 240 21.75 11.32 20.72
C ALA A 240 21.03 12.07 21.86
N PHE A 241 19.70 12.14 21.80
CA PHE A 241 18.87 12.74 22.86
C PHE A 241 18.57 11.77 24.01
N GLY A 242 18.98 10.50 23.91
CA GLY A 242 18.76 9.49 24.94
C GLY A 242 17.30 9.08 25.10
N VAL A 243 16.45 9.35 24.09
CA VAL A 243 15.04 8.98 24.10
C VAL A 243 14.93 7.48 23.88
N SER A 244 14.21 6.78 24.77
CA SER A 244 14.01 5.34 24.62
C SER A 244 13.04 5.04 23.47
N ALA A 245 13.11 3.82 22.92
CA ALA A 245 12.19 3.42 21.85
C ALA A 245 10.71 3.43 22.33
N ASP A 246 10.47 3.18 23.62
CA ASP A 246 9.12 3.19 24.20
C ASP A 246 8.61 4.62 24.38
N GLU A 247 9.44 5.55 24.87
CA GLU A 247 9.10 6.99 24.91
C GLU A 247 8.81 7.54 23.51
N ALA A 248 9.59 7.14 22.51
CA ALA A 248 9.35 7.55 21.12
C ALA A 248 8.04 6.96 20.55
N ARG A 249 7.61 5.79 21.00
CA ARG A 249 6.30 5.22 20.63
C ARG A 249 5.16 5.94 21.34
N GLU A 250 5.29 6.23 22.63
CA GLU A 250 4.31 7.00 23.40
C GLU A 250 4.14 8.41 22.82
N ALA A 251 5.21 9.03 22.34
CA ALA A 251 5.19 10.31 21.64
C ALA A 251 4.66 10.24 20.20
N GLY A 252 4.27 9.06 19.70
CA GLY A 252 3.78 8.87 18.33
C GLY A 252 4.84 9.03 17.24
N LEU A 253 6.13 9.09 17.59
CA LEU A 253 7.25 9.23 16.65
C LEU A 253 7.64 7.89 16.02
N LEU A 254 7.40 6.79 16.74
CA LEU A 254 7.58 5.42 16.25
C LEU A 254 6.25 4.69 16.30
N PHE A 255 6.01 3.84 15.30
CA PHE A 255 4.83 2.96 15.31
C PHE A 255 4.93 1.96 16.48
N SER A 256 3.79 1.75 17.15
CA SER A 256 3.65 0.67 18.11
C SER A 256 3.67 -0.66 17.36
N VAL A 257 4.80 -1.36 17.43
CA VAL A 257 4.86 -2.78 17.08
C VAL A 257 4.50 -3.51 18.36
N ALA A 258 3.20 -3.61 18.63
CA ALA A 258 2.72 -4.44 19.74
C ALA A 258 3.32 -5.85 19.63
N SER A 259 3.36 -6.59 20.74
CA SER A 259 3.80 -7.99 20.78
C SER A 259 3.00 -8.93 19.85
N ALA A 260 1.90 -8.43 19.25
CA ALA A 260 1.19 -9.07 18.16
C ALA A 260 2.10 -9.17 16.91
N GLY A 261 2.29 -10.39 16.41
CA GLY A 261 3.06 -10.63 15.20
C GLY A 261 2.47 -9.92 13.97
N LEU A 262 3.29 -9.72 12.94
CA LEU A 262 2.83 -9.18 11.64
C LEU A 262 1.83 -10.10 10.91
N TRP A 263 1.76 -11.37 11.30
CA TRP A 263 0.94 -12.40 10.66
C TRP A 263 0.67 -13.54 11.65
N PRO A 264 -0.51 -14.19 11.61
CA PRO A 264 -1.67 -13.98 10.73
C PRO A 264 -2.48 -12.72 11.06
N PRO A 265 -3.25 -12.17 10.11
CA PRO A 265 -3.97 -10.91 10.31
C PRO A 265 -5.21 -11.04 11.19
N PHE A 266 -5.90 -12.17 11.14
CA PHE A 266 -6.97 -12.54 12.05
C PHE A 266 -7.20 -14.05 11.97
N GLU A 267 -7.70 -14.66 13.04
CA GLU A 267 -8.01 -16.08 13.12
C GLU A 267 -9.40 -16.41 12.53
N ILE A 268 -9.68 -17.68 12.26
CA ILE A 268 -11.00 -18.11 11.76
C ILE A 268 -12.10 -17.75 12.77
N SER A 269 -11.79 -17.74 14.07
CA SER A 269 -12.69 -17.28 15.14
C SER A 269 -13.08 -15.81 15.00
N ASP A 270 -12.19 -14.98 14.46
CA ASP A 270 -12.40 -13.54 14.35
C ASP A 270 -13.40 -13.19 13.26
N LEU A 271 -13.68 -14.10 12.32
CA LEU A 271 -14.73 -13.93 11.31
C LEU A 271 -16.12 -13.71 11.94
N GLY A 272 -16.31 -14.13 13.20
CA GLY A 272 -17.53 -13.84 13.96
C GLY A 272 -17.71 -12.37 14.31
N PHE A 273 -16.64 -11.55 14.29
CA PHE A 273 -16.70 -10.11 14.54
C PHE A 273 -17.09 -9.28 13.30
N ILE A 274 -17.24 -9.91 12.13
CA ILE A 274 -17.68 -9.20 10.93
C ILE A 274 -19.13 -8.77 11.11
N ASP A 275 -19.36 -7.46 11.20
CA ASP A 275 -20.70 -6.91 11.18
C ASP A 275 -21.20 -6.79 9.72
N TRP A 276 -21.98 -7.77 9.28
CA TRP A 276 -22.56 -7.80 7.94
C TRP A 276 -23.56 -6.67 7.70
N GLY A 277 -24.24 -6.19 8.75
CA GLY A 277 -25.17 -5.06 8.65
C GLY A 277 -24.43 -3.79 8.26
N VAL A 278 -23.38 -3.46 9.01
CA VAL A 278 -22.48 -2.35 8.71
C VAL A 278 -21.84 -2.52 7.33
N MET A 279 -21.37 -3.74 7.00
CA MET A 279 -20.70 -3.97 5.71
C MET A 279 -21.61 -3.72 4.50
N THR A 280 -22.92 -4.00 4.59
CA THR A 280 -23.86 -3.66 3.51
C THR A 280 -24.03 -2.16 3.32
N GLN A 281 -23.93 -1.36 4.40
CA GLN A 281 -23.99 0.09 4.32
C GLN A 281 -22.72 0.67 3.67
N GLN A 282 -21.62 -0.06 3.70
CA GLN A 282 -20.33 0.33 3.10
C GLN A 282 -20.21 -0.04 1.62
N ILE A 283 -21.20 -0.71 1.01
CA ILE A 283 -21.19 -1.07 -0.42
C ILE A 283 -20.90 0.14 -1.34
N PRO A 284 -21.49 1.33 -1.13
CA PRO A 284 -21.15 2.49 -1.95
C PRO A 284 -19.68 2.86 -1.85
N ASN A 285 -19.10 2.84 -0.65
CA ASN A 285 -17.69 3.14 -0.42
C ASN A 285 -16.77 2.07 -1.03
N ILE A 286 -17.21 0.80 -1.07
CA ILE A 286 -16.47 -0.30 -1.68
C ILE A 286 -16.44 -0.22 -3.22
N LEU A 287 -17.44 0.41 -3.84
CA LEU A 287 -17.58 0.49 -5.30
C LEU A 287 -16.98 1.76 -5.92
N ILE A 288 -16.47 2.69 -5.12
CA ILE A 288 -15.83 3.95 -5.55
C ILE A 288 -14.33 3.74 -5.74
#